data_AF-A0A9N9DIU2-F1
#
_entry.id   AF-A0A9N9DIU2-F1
#
_cell.length_a   1.000
_cell.length_b   1.000
_cell.length_c   1.000
_cell.angle_alpha   90.00
_cell.angle_beta   90.00
_cell.angle_gamma   90.00
#
_symmetry.space_group_name_H-M   'P 1'
#
loop_
_entity.id
_entity.type
_entity.pdbx_description
1 polymer ?
#
loop_
_entity_poly.entity_id
_entity_poly.type
_entity_poly.pdbx_seq_one_letter_code
_entity_poly.pdbx_strand_id
1 'polypeptide(L)'
;MTCDLIGKQSYTHNKDKKAHNKEVNENAKERKKREFECEAEKENVIKEVEQKPQKAKAKKVKYPVEDLDVPPDIKSMFLKRPSLRQKFSVPQECVGTMLAIWNFLIIFGRSLFLSFCTLDDFELSLCHNVASPRCNLVVEMHVALLNAIIRDRWLSKGKRRQIVPRKAAVKKILQKLEQKWDKKPISLKDGRKGWVSVLIGCIQQVSKDNIPSESISETNSNEITLVNITTNDLMTQKHKLEEEQAVMQKREEEIEIEKRKYAFPRTTPLGYDRFYNKYYYFDCIGEAVGERYGAGRIFVEIPGAHDLQAMTEKEEQRFNKRRKGEDIDYSLGSDNQAQWGYYEDASQIDELQRWLNTKGSRELALNNELTAYYRDITSGMSNRQQDIVSSRTDQDLRRSRRTIVTLAVQSCMKWSNKLAQ
;
A
#
# COMPACT_ATOMS: atom_id res chain seq x y z
N MET A 1 -7.96 -2.89 -68.08
CA MET A 1 -9.03 -2.01 -67.56
C MET A 1 -8.59 -1.48 -66.19
N THR A 2 -7.65 -0.54 -66.15
CA THR A 2 -6.90 -0.22 -64.92
C THR A 2 -6.43 1.24 -64.89
N CYS A 3 -7.37 2.20 -64.93
CA CYS A 3 -7.05 3.64 -64.72
C CYS A 3 -7.99 4.36 -63.72
N ASP A 4 -9.25 3.96 -63.57
CA ASP A 4 -10.26 4.80 -62.88
C ASP A 4 -10.42 4.63 -61.36
N LEU A 5 -9.53 3.89 -60.69
CA LEU A 5 -9.63 3.61 -59.25
C LEU A 5 -8.75 4.50 -58.35
N ILE A 6 -7.70 5.13 -58.90
CA ILE A 6 -6.71 5.90 -58.09
C ILE A 6 -7.21 7.32 -57.76
N GLY A 7 -8.06 7.92 -58.61
CA GLY A 7 -8.59 9.28 -58.41
C GLY A 7 -9.68 9.42 -57.33
N LYS A 8 -10.38 8.33 -56.98
CA LYS A 8 -11.50 8.38 -56.00
C LYS A 8 -11.04 8.20 -54.55
N GLN A 9 -10.01 7.41 -54.29
CA GLN A 9 -9.47 7.20 -52.92
C GLN A 9 -8.74 8.43 -52.36
N SER A 10 -8.10 9.23 -53.21
CA SER A 10 -7.41 10.45 -52.80
C SER A 10 -8.38 11.59 -52.44
N TYR A 11 -9.55 11.65 -53.08
CA TYR A 11 -10.59 12.65 -52.78
C TYR A 11 -11.38 12.36 -51.50
N THR A 12 -11.64 11.09 -51.16
CA THR A 12 -12.31 10.72 -49.90
C THR A 12 -11.37 10.92 -48.71
N HIS A 13 -10.16 10.37 -48.77
CA HIS A 13 -9.20 10.43 -47.66
C HIS A 13 -8.79 11.86 -47.26
N ASN A 14 -8.89 12.83 -48.17
CA ASN A 14 -8.64 14.25 -47.90
C ASN A 14 -9.87 14.97 -47.31
N LYS A 15 -11.10 14.51 -47.60
CA LYS A 15 -12.32 14.95 -46.90
C LYS A 15 -12.32 14.46 -45.46
N ASP A 16 -11.98 13.20 -45.22
CA ASP A 16 -12.03 12.58 -43.90
C ASP A 16 -10.99 13.21 -42.95
N LYS A 17 -9.76 13.47 -43.43
CA LYS A 17 -8.75 14.25 -42.68
C LYS A 17 -9.20 15.67 -42.37
N LYS A 18 -9.95 16.32 -43.27
CA LYS A 18 -10.46 17.68 -43.07
C LYS A 18 -11.65 17.72 -42.10
N ALA A 19 -12.47 16.67 -42.06
CA ALA A 19 -13.52 16.49 -41.06
C ALA A 19 -12.92 16.24 -39.67
N HIS A 20 -11.98 15.29 -39.55
CA HIS A 20 -11.33 14.96 -38.28
C HIS A 20 -10.57 16.16 -37.69
N ASN A 21 -9.81 16.92 -38.50
CA ASN A 21 -9.16 18.15 -38.05
C ASN A 21 -10.15 19.25 -37.62
N LYS A 22 -11.37 19.26 -38.16
CA LYS A 22 -12.41 20.21 -37.74
C LYS A 22 -12.98 19.81 -36.38
N GLU A 23 -13.30 18.53 -36.20
CA GLU A 23 -13.81 17.94 -34.96
C GLU A 23 -12.81 18.04 -33.80
N VAL A 24 -11.52 17.80 -34.05
CA VAL A 24 -10.44 18.01 -33.06
C VAL A 24 -10.35 19.49 -32.64
N ASN A 25 -10.55 20.43 -33.56
CA ASN A 25 -10.46 21.86 -33.29
C ASN A 25 -11.73 22.41 -32.60
N GLU A 26 -12.90 21.84 -32.88
CA GLU A 26 -14.15 22.12 -32.15
C GLU A 26 -14.07 21.58 -30.71
N ASN A 27 -13.62 20.34 -30.50
CA ASN A 27 -13.35 19.80 -29.17
C ASN A 27 -12.31 20.62 -28.39
N ALA A 28 -11.25 21.11 -29.05
CA ALA A 28 -10.25 21.99 -28.41
C ALA A 28 -10.82 23.36 -28.00
N LYS A 29 -11.73 23.93 -28.80
CA LYS A 29 -12.45 25.17 -28.44
C LYS A 29 -13.42 24.95 -27.29
N GLU A 30 -14.15 23.84 -27.29
CA GLU A 30 -15.09 23.52 -26.23
C GLU A 30 -14.37 23.25 -24.89
N ARG A 31 -13.22 22.58 -24.94
CA ARG A 31 -12.35 22.38 -23.77
C ARG A 31 -11.85 23.71 -23.19
N LYS A 32 -11.37 24.63 -24.03
CA LYS A 32 -10.99 25.99 -23.62
C LYS A 32 -12.17 26.81 -23.07
N LYS A 33 -13.38 26.62 -23.61
CA LYS A 33 -14.60 27.27 -23.11
C LYS A 33 -14.94 26.76 -21.69
N ARG A 34 -14.89 25.45 -21.46
CA ARG A 34 -15.09 24.84 -20.14
C ARG A 34 -13.99 25.24 -19.14
N GLU A 35 -12.74 25.37 -19.58
CA GLU A 35 -11.63 25.91 -18.77
C GLU A 35 -11.90 27.35 -18.34
N PHE A 36 -12.32 28.22 -19.27
CA PHE A 36 -12.65 29.62 -18.99
C PHE A 36 -13.90 29.78 -18.10
N GLU A 37 -14.94 28.98 -18.33
CA GLU A 37 -16.14 28.93 -17.48
C GLU A 37 -15.77 28.48 -16.05
N CYS A 38 -14.90 27.49 -15.91
CA CYS A 38 -14.36 27.05 -14.61
C CYS A 38 -13.48 28.12 -13.95
N GLU A 39 -12.69 28.89 -14.70
CA GLU A 39 -11.91 30.03 -14.17
C GLU A 39 -12.84 31.14 -13.65
N ALA A 40 -13.88 31.51 -14.41
CA ALA A 40 -14.87 32.51 -14.01
C ALA A 40 -15.71 32.07 -12.81
N GLU A 41 -16.06 30.78 -12.72
CA GLU A 41 -16.78 30.22 -11.58
C GLU A 41 -15.91 30.23 -10.30
N LYS A 42 -14.60 29.92 -10.41
CA LYS A 42 -13.64 30.13 -9.31
C LYS A 42 -13.58 31.60 -8.88
N GLU A 43 -13.48 32.53 -9.83
CA GLU A 43 -13.37 33.96 -9.54
C GLU A 43 -14.63 34.50 -8.84
N ASN A 44 -15.81 33.98 -9.21
CA ASN A 44 -17.07 34.26 -8.51
C ASN A 44 -17.10 33.65 -7.11
N VAL A 45 -16.62 32.41 -6.91
CA VAL A 45 -16.51 31.80 -5.58
C VAL A 45 -15.52 32.57 -4.68
N ILE A 46 -14.40 33.05 -5.22
CA ILE A 46 -13.45 33.91 -4.51
C ILE A 46 -14.16 35.20 -4.04
N LYS A 47 -14.86 35.89 -4.95
CA LYS A 47 -15.64 37.10 -4.61
C LYS A 47 -16.74 36.81 -3.58
N GLU A 48 -17.41 35.65 -3.65
CA GLU A 48 -18.44 35.24 -2.68
C GLU A 48 -17.86 34.91 -1.29
N VAL A 49 -16.60 34.47 -1.22
CA VAL A 49 -15.85 34.21 0.02
C VAL A 49 -15.29 35.50 0.61
N GLU A 50 -14.75 36.39 -0.22
CA GLU A 50 -14.24 37.71 0.20
C GLU A 50 -15.35 38.66 0.67
N GLN A 51 -16.53 38.62 0.04
CA GLN A 51 -17.66 39.48 0.39
C GLN A 51 -18.46 39.00 1.61
N LYS A 52 -18.28 37.77 2.09
CA LYS A 52 -18.88 37.32 3.36
C LYS A 52 -18.06 37.88 4.53
N PRO A 53 -18.57 38.87 5.30
CA PRO A 53 -17.79 39.47 6.38
C PRO A 53 -17.49 38.42 7.44
N GLN A 54 -16.30 38.48 8.03
CA GLN A 54 -15.81 37.55 9.06
C GLN A 54 -16.59 37.67 10.39
N LYS A 55 -17.87 37.28 10.39
CA LYS A 55 -18.74 37.16 11.58
C LYS A 55 -18.97 35.73 12.04
N ALA A 56 -18.40 34.74 11.34
CA ALA A 56 -18.02 33.50 12.00
C ALA A 56 -16.75 33.78 12.80
N LYS A 57 -16.89 34.02 14.12
CA LYS A 57 -15.75 34.05 15.04
C LYS A 57 -14.90 32.81 14.77
N ALA A 58 -13.64 32.99 14.38
CA ALA A 58 -12.71 31.88 14.18
C ALA A 58 -12.51 31.16 15.52
N LYS A 59 -13.36 30.17 15.80
CA LYS A 59 -13.22 29.29 16.96
C LYS A 59 -11.84 28.67 16.82
N LYS A 60 -10.97 28.85 17.84
CA LYS A 60 -9.67 28.16 17.89
C LYS A 60 -9.95 26.67 17.69
N VAL A 61 -9.58 26.14 16.53
CA VAL A 61 -9.76 24.73 16.20
C VAL A 61 -8.95 23.94 17.22
N LYS A 62 -9.65 23.11 18.01
CA LYS A 62 -8.99 22.16 18.91
C LYS A 62 -8.62 20.95 18.08
N TYR A 63 -7.36 20.52 18.19
CA TYR A 63 -6.87 19.31 17.56
C TYR A 63 -6.93 18.15 18.56
N PRO A 64 -7.12 16.89 18.11
CA PRO A 64 -7.33 16.46 16.73
C PRO A 64 -8.68 16.91 16.14
N VAL A 65 -8.75 17.05 14.82
CA VAL A 65 -9.96 17.47 14.08
C VAL A 65 -10.09 16.64 12.80
N GLU A 66 -11.34 16.41 12.37
CA GLU A 66 -11.66 15.71 11.13
C GLU A 66 -11.22 16.51 9.89
N ASP A 67 -10.70 15.81 8.88
CA ASP A 67 -10.04 16.42 7.71
C ASP A 67 -10.94 17.36 6.90
N LEU A 68 -12.25 17.08 6.86
CA LEU A 68 -13.25 17.94 6.23
C LEU A 68 -13.53 19.21 7.04
N ASP A 69 -13.36 19.16 8.37
CA ASP A 69 -13.54 20.28 9.30
C ASP A 69 -12.33 21.20 9.41
N VAL A 70 -11.16 20.75 8.96
CA VAL A 70 -10.00 21.62 8.74
C VAL A 70 -10.38 22.72 7.73
N PRO A 71 -10.28 24.01 8.11
CA PRO A 71 -10.48 25.11 7.17
C PRO A 71 -9.54 24.95 5.97
N PRO A 72 -10.01 25.14 4.72
CA PRO A 72 -9.16 25.07 3.55
C PRO A 72 -8.01 26.07 3.70
N ASP A 73 -6.78 25.57 3.63
CA ASP A 73 -5.58 26.39 3.67
C ASP A 73 -5.48 27.15 2.34
N ILE A 74 -5.05 28.42 2.37
CA ILE A 74 -4.85 29.21 1.15
C ILE A 74 -3.86 28.47 0.22
N LYS A 75 -2.89 27.74 0.77
CA LYS A 75 -2.00 26.87 -0.02
C LYS A 75 -2.72 25.65 -0.60
N SER A 76 -3.58 24.97 0.17
CA SER A 76 -4.30 23.78 -0.30
C SER A 76 -5.39 24.11 -1.33
N MET A 77 -5.93 25.34 -1.35
CA MET A 77 -6.92 25.78 -2.35
C MET A 77 -6.38 25.79 -3.79
N PHE A 78 -5.08 26.01 -3.98
CA PHE A 78 -4.45 26.03 -5.30
C PHE A 78 -3.79 24.69 -5.69
N LEU A 79 -3.58 23.80 -4.72
CA LEU A 79 -2.98 22.49 -4.96
C LEU A 79 -4.07 21.51 -5.41
N LYS A 80 -3.91 21.01 -6.64
CA LYS A 80 -4.74 19.96 -7.20
C LYS A 80 -4.15 18.60 -6.85
N ARG A 81 -5.01 17.60 -6.64
CA ARG A 81 -4.58 16.22 -6.46
C ARG A 81 -3.84 15.74 -7.73
N PRO A 82 -2.72 14.99 -7.63
CA PRO A 82 -2.11 14.36 -8.79
C PRO A 82 -3.07 13.38 -9.44
N SER A 83 -3.17 13.40 -10.77
CA SER A 83 -4.08 12.55 -11.55
C SER A 83 -3.84 11.07 -11.33
N LEU A 84 -4.92 10.30 -11.23
CA LEU A 84 -4.86 8.86 -11.00
C LEU A 84 -4.86 8.11 -12.32
N ARG A 85 -3.97 7.14 -12.48
CA ARG A 85 -4.02 6.23 -13.63
C ARG A 85 -5.03 5.12 -13.32
N GLN A 86 -6.07 5.00 -14.14
CA GLN A 86 -7.11 3.94 -14.03
C GLN A 86 -7.00 2.89 -15.16
N LYS A 87 -5.85 2.82 -15.84
CA LYS A 87 -5.64 1.92 -16.99
C LYS A 87 -5.19 0.54 -16.52
N PHE A 88 -6.16 -0.28 -16.13
CA PHE A 88 -5.98 -1.72 -15.87
C PHE A 88 -6.32 -2.55 -17.11
N SER A 89 -5.71 -3.73 -17.23
CA SER A 89 -6.04 -4.72 -18.26
C SER A 89 -7.27 -5.56 -17.89
N VAL A 90 -7.54 -5.68 -16.58
CA VAL A 90 -8.73 -6.33 -16.03
C VAL A 90 -9.89 -5.34 -15.84
N PRO A 91 -11.16 -5.78 -15.83
CA PRO A 91 -12.30 -4.93 -15.50
C PRO A 91 -12.17 -4.28 -14.11
N GLN A 92 -12.66 -3.05 -13.97
CA GLN A 92 -12.51 -2.22 -12.76
C GLN A 92 -13.06 -2.91 -11.50
N GLU A 93 -14.22 -3.56 -11.63
CA GLU A 93 -14.87 -4.40 -10.62
C GLU A 93 -14.00 -5.58 -10.12
N CYS A 94 -13.08 -6.07 -10.95
CA CYS A 94 -12.18 -7.18 -10.62
C CYS A 94 -10.84 -6.72 -10.03
N VAL A 95 -10.48 -5.43 -10.10
CA VAL A 95 -9.15 -4.94 -9.68
C VAL A 95 -8.88 -5.24 -8.20
N GLY A 96 -9.83 -4.93 -7.30
CA GLY A 96 -9.68 -5.21 -5.87
C GLY A 96 -9.52 -6.71 -5.57
N THR A 97 -10.26 -7.56 -6.28
CA THR A 97 -10.15 -9.03 -6.16
C THR A 97 -8.82 -9.54 -6.71
N MET A 98 -8.35 -9.02 -7.84
CA MET A 98 -7.04 -9.33 -8.42
C MET A 98 -5.91 -8.99 -7.44
N LEU A 99 -5.91 -7.77 -6.88
CA LEU A 99 -4.93 -7.33 -5.89
C LEU A 99 -4.95 -8.21 -4.64
N ALA A 100 -6.14 -8.56 -4.12
CA ALA A 100 -6.27 -9.44 -2.97
C ALA A 100 -5.77 -10.87 -3.23
N ILE A 101 -6.08 -11.44 -4.40
CA ILE A 101 -5.59 -12.77 -4.81
C ILE A 101 -4.07 -12.76 -4.98
N TRP A 102 -3.52 -11.77 -5.71
CA TRP A 102 -2.08 -11.64 -5.87
C TRP A 102 -1.37 -11.49 -4.52
N ASN A 103 -1.87 -10.59 -3.66
CA ASN A 103 -1.34 -10.37 -2.31
C ASN A 103 -1.35 -11.66 -1.46
N PHE A 104 -2.43 -12.45 -1.51
CA PHE A 104 -2.46 -13.75 -0.85
C PHE A 104 -1.37 -14.69 -1.38
N LEU A 105 -1.21 -14.77 -2.71
CA LEU A 105 -0.30 -15.72 -3.35
C LEU A 105 1.17 -15.47 -3.04
N ILE A 106 1.64 -14.21 -3.03
CA ILE A 106 3.05 -13.94 -2.69
C ILE A 106 3.30 -13.99 -1.18
N ILE A 107 2.38 -13.52 -0.32
CA ILE A 107 2.52 -13.67 1.14
C ILE A 107 2.66 -15.16 1.53
N PHE A 108 1.85 -16.03 0.94
CA PHE A 108 1.86 -17.48 1.22
C PHE A 108 2.71 -18.30 0.23
N GLY A 109 3.54 -17.67 -0.60
CA GLY A 109 4.26 -18.32 -1.72
C GLY A 109 4.99 -19.60 -1.32
N ARG A 110 5.86 -19.54 -0.30
CA ARG A 110 6.58 -20.74 0.19
C ARG A 110 5.65 -21.80 0.78
N SER A 111 4.57 -21.42 1.47
CA SER A 111 3.57 -22.36 2.01
C SER A 111 2.78 -23.08 0.90
N LEU A 112 2.57 -22.40 -0.23
CA LEU A 112 1.94 -22.94 -1.44
C LEU A 112 2.92 -23.65 -2.38
N PHE A 113 4.23 -23.63 -2.08
CA PHE A 113 5.30 -24.09 -2.98
C PHE A 113 5.26 -23.36 -4.33
N LEU A 114 4.92 -22.06 -4.30
CA LEU A 114 4.77 -21.18 -5.44
C LEU A 114 5.86 -20.10 -5.41
N SER A 115 6.63 -20.00 -6.49
CA SER A 115 7.64 -18.95 -6.66
C SER A 115 7.02 -17.57 -6.81
N PHE A 116 7.78 -16.52 -6.54
CA PHE A 116 7.33 -15.15 -6.76
C PHE A 116 6.94 -14.88 -8.24
N CYS A 117 5.87 -14.11 -8.41
CA CYS A 117 5.43 -13.54 -9.69
C CYS A 117 5.11 -12.05 -9.48
N THR A 118 5.50 -11.22 -10.44
CA THR A 118 5.19 -9.79 -10.39
C THR A 118 3.68 -9.58 -10.56
N LEU A 119 3.15 -8.45 -10.06
CA LEU A 119 1.75 -8.11 -10.28
C LEU A 119 1.43 -7.97 -11.78
N ASP A 120 2.34 -7.41 -12.57
CA ASP A 120 2.16 -7.27 -14.02
C ASP A 120 2.16 -8.64 -14.75
N ASP A 121 3.01 -9.59 -14.35
CA ASP A 121 2.94 -10.98 -14.86
C ASP A 121 1.59 -11.63 -14.55
N PHE A 122 1.07 -11.41 -13.34
CA PHE A 122 -0.21 -11.96 -12.92
C PHE A 122 -1.39 -11.31 -13.66
N GLU A 123 -1.41 -9.99 -13.79
CA GLU A 123 -2.42 -9.23 -14.56
C GLU A 123 -2.47 -9.71 -16.02
N LEU A 124 -1.31 -9.85 -16.67
CA LEU A 124 -1.21 -10.41 -18.03
C LEU A 124 -1.70 -11.86 -18.10
N SER A 125 -1.46 -12.66 -17.06
CA SER A 125 -1.87 -14.06 -16.99
C SER A 125 -3.40 -14.23 -16.92
N LEU A 126 -4.11 -13.30 -16.26
CA LEU A 126 -5.57 -13.27 -16.20
C LEU A 126 -6.19 -12.86 -17.55
N CYS A 127 -5.50 -12.00 -18.31
CA CYS A 127 -5.93 -11.53 -19.63
C CYS A 127 -5.62 -12.53 -20.76
N HIS A 128 -5.02 -13.67 -20.46
CA HIS A 128 -4.55 -14.63 -21.46
C HIS A 128 -5.70 -15.45 -22.06
N ASN A 129 -6.08 -15.13 -23.31
CA ASN A 129 -7.21 -15.73 -24.02
C ASN A 129 -6.84 -16.85 -25.02
N VAL A 130 -5.57 -17.27 -25.08
CA VAL A 130 -5.08 -18.26 -26.05
C VAL A 130 -5.16 -19.69 -25.48
N ALA A 131 -5.59 -20.66 -26.29
CA ALA A 131 -5.71 -22.06 -25.84
C ALA A 131 -4.38 -22.84 -25.90
N SER A 132 -3.48 -22.47 -26.81
CA SER A 132 -2.15 -23.08 -26.99
C SER A 132 -1.13 -22.04 -27.48
N PRO A 133 0.01 -21.83 -26.79
CA PRO A 133 0.41 -22.46 -25.54
C PRO A 133 -0.49 -22.07 -24.36
N ARG A 134 -0.50 -22.89 -23.30
CA ARG A 134 -1.22 -22.56 -22.05
C ARG A 134 -0.42 -21.52 -21.24
N CYS A 135 -1.12 -20.74 -20.41
CA CYS A 135 -0.44 -19.83 -19.47
C CYS A 135 0.08 -20.63 -18.27
N ASN A 136 1.38 -20.94 -18.27
CA ASN A 136 2.02 -21.76 -17.24
C ASN A 136 1.86 -21.18 -15.82
N LEU A 137 2.00 -19.85 -15.66
CA LEU A 137 1.79 -19.18 -14.35
C LEU A 137 0.41 -19.52 -13.75
N VAL A 138 -0.67 -19.40 -14.53
CA VAL A 138 -2.03 -19.70 -14.07
C VAL A 138 -2.18 -21.18 -13.70
N VAL A 139 -1.66 -22.08 -14.53
CA VAL A 139 -1.75 -23.54 -14.29
C VAL A 139 -1.05 -23.93 -12.99
N GLU A 140 0.20 -23.48 -12.80
CA GLU A 140 1.01 -23.73 -11.60
C GLU A 140 0.34 -23.17 -10.34
N MET A 141 -0.20 -21.95 -10.41
CA MET A 141 -0.97 -21.35 -9.32
C MET A 141 -2.21 -22.17 -8.94
N HIS A 142 -3.00 -22.63 -9.92
CA HIS A 142 -4.16 -23.48 -9.66
C HIS A 142 -3.75 -24.81 -9.04
N VAL A 143 -2.68 -25.45 -9.54
CA VAL A 143 -2.14 -26.69 -8.99
C VAL A 143 -1.67 -26.51 -7.55
N ALA A 144 -0.94 -25.42 -7.24
CA ALA A 144 -0.49 -25.08 -5.89
C ALA A 144 -1.66 -24.93 -4.91
N LEU A 145 -2.68 -24.14 -5.27
CA LEU A 145 -3.88 -23.92 -4.44
C LEU A 145 -4.69 -25.22 -4.24
N LEU A 146 -4.91 -26.01 -5.30
CA LEU A 146 -5.63 -27.29 -5.21
C LEU A 146 -4.86 -28.30 -4.35
N ASN A 147 -3.53 -28.37 -4.50
CA ASN A 147 -2.68 -29.23 -3.67
C ASN A 147 -2.72 -28.83 -2.20
N ALA A 148 -2.75 -27.53 -1.88
CA ALA A 148 -2.93 -27.05 -0.50
C ALA A 148 -4.28 -27.53 0.10
N ILE A 149 -5.37 -27.41 -0.66
CA ILE A 149 -6.71 -27.90 -0.25
C ILE A 149 -6.73 -29.43 -0.08
N ILE A 150 -6.08 -30.18 -0.99
CA ILE A 150 -5.99 -31.65 -0.91
C ILE A 150 -5.20 -32.07 0.34
N ARG A 151 -4.06 -31.41 0.62
CA ARG A 151 -3.24 -31.66 1.81
C ARG A 151 -4.01 -31.40 3.11
N ASP A 152 -4.73 -30.27 3.23
CA ASP A 152 -5.57 -29.99 4.40
C ASP A 152 -6.69 -31.04 4.58
N ARG A 153 -7.35 -31.45 3.49
CA ARG A 153 -8.37 -32.51 3.52
C ARG A 153 -7.79 -33.87 3.94
N TRP A 154 -6.59 -34.23 3.49
CA TRP A 154 -5.89 -35.46 3.90
C TRP A 154 -5.55 -35.43 5.40
N LEU A 155 -4.95 -34.34 5.88
CA LEU A 155 -4.63 -34.13 7.30
C LEU A 155 -5.90 -34.16 8.17
N SER A 156 -7.01 -33.61 7.66
CA SER A 156 -8.32 -33.62 8.33
C SER A 156 -9.00 -35.00 8.34
N LYS A 157 -8.74 -35.89 7.36
CA LYS A 157 -9.21 -37.28 7.41
C LYS A 157 -8.47 -38.11 8.46
N GLY A 158 -7.18 -37.88 8.65
CA GLY A 158 -6.37 -38.53 9.70
C GLY A 158 -6.67 -38.02 11.12
N LYS A 159 -7.33 -36.86 11.25
CA LYS A 159 -7.79 -36.29 12.52
C LYS A 159 -9.27 -35.91 12.44
N ARG A 160 -10.17 -36.83 12.81
CA ARG A 160 -11.46 -36.42 13.40
C ARG A 160 -11.13 -35.38 14.46
N ARG A 161 -11.59 -34.14 14.27
CA ARG A 161 -11.32 -33.03 15.18
C ARG A 161 -12.00 -33.31 16.52
N GLN A 162 -11.30 -34.03 17.41
CA GLN A 162 -11.50 -33.90 18.85
C GLN A 162 -11.26 -32.42 19.17
N ILE A 163 -12.33 -31.65 19.29
CA ILE A 163 -12.29 -30.26 19.74
C ILE A 163 -11.98 -30.32 21.24
N VAL A 164 -10.71 -30.55 21.58
CA VAL A 164 -10.22 -30.33 22.93
C VAL A 164 -10.17 -28.82 23.12
N PRO A 165 -10.95 -28.23 24.04
CA PRO A 165 -10.96 -26.78 24.21
C PRO A 165 -9.56 -26.29 24.55
N ARG A 166 -9.01 -25.35 23.76
CA ARG A 166 -7.64 -24.82 23.94
C ARG A 166 -7.41 -24.32 25.38
N LYS A 167 -8.45 -23.80 26.03
CA LYS A 167 -8.47 -23.40 27.46
C LYS A 167 -8.24 -24.58 28.43
N ALA A 168 -8.75 -25.77 28.14
CA ALA A 168 -8.61 -26.95 29.02
C ALA A 168 -7.19 -27.54 28.98
N ALA A 169 -6.57 -27.58 27.80
CA ALA A 169 -5.19 -28.06 27.65
C ALA A 169 -4.18 -27.15 28.35
N VAL A 170 -4.29 -25.83 28.16
CA VAL A 170 -3.44 -24.83 28.83
C VAL A 170 -3.65 -24.87 30.35
N LYS A 171 -4.90 -24.93 30.84
CA LYS A 171 -5.17 -25.03 32.28
C LYS A 171 -4.62 -26.32 32.90
N LYS A 172 -4.68 -27.47 32.21
CA LYS A 172 -4.05 -28.73 32.67
C LYS A 172 -2.52 -28.68 32.71
N ILE A 173 -1.88 -27.89 31.85
CA ILE A 173 -0.43 -27.72 31.84
C ILE A 173 0.00 -26.76 32.96
N LEU A 174 -0.67 -25.62 33.13
CA LEU A 174 -0.43 -24.71 34.26
C LEU A 174 -0.65 -25.41 35.61
N GLN A 175 -1.76 -26.14 35.78
CA GLN A 175 -2.07 -26.82 37.05
C GLN A 175 -1.06 -27.92 37.42
N LYS A 176 -0.34 -28.49 36.44
CA LYS A 176 0.80 -29.40 36.69
C LYS A 176 2.08 -28.67 37.10
N LEU A 177 2.26 -27.42 36.68
CA LEU A 177 3.41 -26.57 37.01
C LEU A 177 3.20 -25.84 38.36
N GLU A 178 1.95 -25.52 38.73
CA GLU A 178 1.56 -24.87 39.99
C GLU A 178 2.03 -25.61 41.25
N GLN A 179 2.14 -26.93 41.24
CA GLN A 179 2.23 -27.72 42.47
C GLN A 179 3.65 -27.97 43.02
N LYS A 180 4.72 -27.54 42.34
CA LYS A 180 6.11 -27.98 42.64
C LYS A 180 7.24 -26.96 42.47
N TRP A 181 6.97 -25.71 42.08
CA TRP A 181 8.03 -24.74 41.74
C TRP A 181 8.82 -24.23 42.96
N ASP A 182 8.22 -24.32 44.15
CA ASP A 182 8.70 -23.86 45.46
C ASP A 182 9.50 -24.92 46.24
N LYS A 183 9.47 -26.18 45.81
CA LYS A 183 9.89 -27.35 46.63
C LYS A 183 11.33 -27.82 46.45
N LYS A 184 12.10 -27.23 45.55
CA LYS A 184 13.49 -27.64 45.29
C LYS A 184 14.34 -26.50 44.69
N PRO A 185 15.59 -26.27 45.17
CA PRO A 185 16.51 -25.34 44.53
C PRO A 185 16.89 -25.81 43.11
N ILE A 186 17.06 -24.84 42.20
CA ILE A 186 17.34 -25.06 40.77
C ILE A 186 18.76 -25.64 40.59
N SER A 187 18.93 -26.67 39.77
CA SER A 187 20.25 -27.16 39.40
C SER A 187 20.73 -26.52 38.09
N LEU A 188 22.03 -26.21 38.00
CA LEU A 188 22.69 -25.80 36.75
C LEU A 188 22.52 -26.84 35.62
N LYS A 189 22.27 -28.11 35.96
CA LYS A 189 21.99 -29.19 34.99
C LYS A 189 20.61 -29.10 34.34
N ASP A 190 19.66 -28.34 34.90
CA ASP A 190 18.29 -28.24 34.40
C ASP A 190 18.13 -27.24 33.23
N GLY A 191 19.20 -26.47 32.93
CA GLY A 191 19.28 -25.55 31.79
C GLY A 191 18.12 -24.54 31.73
N ARG A 192 17.63 -24.26 30.51
CA ARG A 192 16.48 -23.34 30.32
C ARG A 192 15.18 -23.82 30.97
N LYS A 193 15.01 -25.11 31.26
CA LYS A 193 13.74 -25.62 31.81
C LYS A 193 13.56 -25.26 33.28
N GLY A 194 14.64 -25.33 34.08
CA GLY A 194 14.58 -25.08 35.53
C GLY A 194 14.14 -23.66 35.88
N TRP A 195 14.84 -22.64 35.36
CA TRP A 195 14.51 -21.24 35.69
C TRP A 195 13.23 -20.74 35.02
N VAL A 196 12.85 -21.24 33.85
CA VAL A 196 11.56 -20.87 33.22
C VAL A 196 10.37 -21.35 34.05
N SER A 197 10.41 -22.54 34.67
CA SER A 197 9.34 -22.98 35.57
C SER A 197 9.21 -22.12 36.84
N VAL A 198 10.33 -21.63 37.38
CA VAL A 198 10.32 -20.73 38.55
C VAL A 198 9.85 -19.34 38.15
N LEU A 199 10.31 -18.79 37.02
CA LEU A 199 9.89 -17.49 36.50
C LEU A 199 8.37 -17.44 36.26
N ILE A 200 7.78 -18.50 35.68
CA ILE A 200 6.33 -18.63 35.50
C ILE A 200 5.61 -18.62 36.87
N GLY A 201 6.16 -19.34 37.87
CA GLY A 201 5.64 -19.31 39.25
C GLY A 201 5.65 -17.91 39.86
N CYS A 202 6.78 -17.20 39.80
CA CYS A 202 6.93 -15.84 40.33
C CYS A 202 5.98 -14.84 39.65
N ILE A 203 5.87 -14.87 38.31
CA ILE A 203 4.94 -14.00 37.57
C ILE A 203 3.48 -14.27 38.00
N GLN A 204 3.11 -15.53 38.25
CA GLN A 204 1.77 -15.88 38.72
C GLN A 204 1.49 -15.42 40.16
N GLN A 205 2.52 -15.31 41.01
CA GLN A 205 2.41 -14.80 42.37
C GLN A 205 2.27 -13.27 42.38
N VAL A 206 3.10 -12.55 41.63
CA VAL A 206 2.96 -11.09 41.41
C VAL A 206 1.61 -10.72 40.79
N SER A 207 1.01 -11.61 39.98
CA SER A 207 -0.32 -11.42 39.41
C SER A 207 -1.48 -11.59 40.41
N LYS A 208 -1.23 -12.03 41.66
CA LYS A 208 -2.25 -12.12 42.72
C LYS A 208 -2.16 -10.96 43.72
N ASP A 209 -0.97 -10.41 43.91
CA ASP A 209 -0.67 -9.48 45.00
C ASP A 209 -0.33 -8.07 44.45
N ASN A 210 -1.35 -7.21 44.35
CA ASN A 210 -1.29 -5.78 43.98
C ASN A 210 -2.53 -5.09 44.62
N ILE A 211 -2.56 -3.94 45.32
CA ILE A 211 -1.70 -2.74 45.64
C ILE A 211 -2.40 -2.03 46.86
N PRO A 212 -1.85 -1.11 47.70
CA PRO A 212 -0.48 -0.52 47.87
C PRO A 212 0.11 -0.64 49.30
N SER A 213 1.35 -0.14 49.53
CA SER A 213 1.64 0.94 50.52
C SER A 213 3.05 1.56 50.31
N GLU A 214 3.20 2.85 50.64
CA GLU A 214 4.40 3.67 50.42
C GLU A 214 5.53 3.44 51.46
N SER A 215 6.78 3.80 51.13
CA SER A 215 7.62 4.70 51.97
C SER A 215 8.89 5.17 51.23
N ILE A 216 9.46 6.29 51.71
CA ILE A 216 10.51 7.10 51.07
C ILE A 216 11.91 6.81 51.66
N SER A 217 12.98 6.93 50.87
CA SER A 217 14.26 7.49 51.34
C SER A 217 15.12 8.05 50.21
N GLU A 218 15.65 9.26 50.38
CA GLU A 218 16.58 9.93 49.45
C GLU A 218 18.04 9.47 49.67
N THR A 219 18.93 9.70 48.70
CA THR A 219 20.31 10.15 48.99
C THR A 219 21.08 10.66 47.76
N ASN A 220 21.59 11.88 47.89
CA ASN A 220 22.86 12.43 47.40
C ASN A 220 23.24 12.38 45.90
N SER A 221 23.05 13.55 45.28
CA SER A 221 24.08 14.35 44.59
C SER A 221 25.43 13.70 44.24
N ASN A 222 25.78 13.73 42.96
CA ASN A 222 27.17 13.73 42.49
C ASN A 222 27.36 14.88 41.49
N GLU A 223 28.49 15.58 41.60
CA GLU A 223 28.82 16.76 40.79
C GLU A 223 29.12 16.38 39.34
N ILE A 224 28.60 17.16 38.38
CA ILE A 224 29.02 17.07 36.98
C ILE A 224 30.19 18.06 36.79
N THR A 225 31.40 17.53 36.76
CA THR A 225 32.60 18.29 36.39
C THR A 225 32.58 18.58 34.89
N LEU A 226 32.35 19.84 34.51
CA LEU A 226 32.49 20.30 33.13
C LEU A 226 33.97 20.35 32.73
N VAL A 227 34.46 19.25 32.17
CA VAL A 227 35.76 19.20 31.50
C VAL A 227 35.68 20.02 30.20
N ASN A 228 36.62 20.94 29.99
CA ASN A 228 36.73 21.71 28.75
C ASN A 228 37.17 20.80 27.59
N ILE A 229 36.20 20.21 26.89
CA ILE A 229 36.45 19.36 25.72
C ILE A 229 36.94 20.24 24.57
N THR A 230 38.09 19.90 23.98
CA THR A 230 38.60 20.63 22.82
C THR A 230 37.69 20.40 21.60
N THR A 231 37.59 21.40 20.72
CA THR A 231 36.69 21.32 19.54
C THR A 231 37.03 20.15 18.61
N ASN A 232 38.28 19.70 18.58
CA ASN A 232 38.73 18.56 17.79
C ASN A 232 38.28 17.22 18.39
N ASP A 233 38.30 17.09 19.72
CA ASP A 233 37.75 15.90 20.40
C ASP A 233 36.23 15.84 20.21
N LEU A 234 35.53 16.98 20.29
CA LEU A 234 34.09 17.06 20.00
C LEU A 234 33.76 16.64 18.57
N MET A 235 34.55 17.07 17.57
CA MET A 235 34.34 16.67 16.18
C MET A 235 34.60 15.16 15.97
N THR A 236 35.60 14.60 16.63
CA THR A 236 35.92 13.16 16.57
C THR A 236 34.85 12.32 17.26
N GLN A 237 34.38 12.75 18.43
CA GLN A 237 33.25 12.13 19.14
C GLN A 237 31.96 12.23 18.32
N LYS A 238 31.69 13.38 17.70
CA LYS A 238 30.54 13.56 16.81
C LYS A 238 30.58 12.59 15.63
N HIS A 239 31.70 12.48 14.92
CA HIS A 239 31.84 11.54 13.80
C HIS A 239 31.59 10.09 14.25
N LYS A 240 32.17 9.69 15.39
CA LYS A 240 31.96 8.36 15.96
C LYS A 240 30.49 8.12 16.34
N LEU A 241 29.81 9.12 16.89
CA LEU A 241 28.37 9.04 17.19
C LEU A 241 27.52 8.98 15.90
N GLU A 242 27.92 9.67 14.82
CA GLU A 242 27.27 9.59 13.50
C GLU A 242 27.46 8.19 12.87
N GLU A 243 28.65 7.58 12.99
CA GLU A 243 28.91 6.19 12.60
C GLU A 243 28.08 5.18 13.42
N GLU A 244 28.06 5.34 14.75
CA GLU A 244 27.24 4.49 15.64
C GLU A 244 25.75 4.64 15.35
N GLN A 245 25.26 5.86 15.07
CA GLN A 245 23.88 6.11 14.62
C GLN A 245 23.56 5.41 13.31
N ALA A 246 24.45 5.48 12.30
CA ALA A 246 24.23 4.80 11.02
C ALA A 246 24.19 3.27 11.17
N VAL A 247 25.03 2.69 12.05
CA VAL A 247 24.99 1.26 12.38
C VAL A 247 23.70 0.86 13.09
N MET A 248 23.20 1.70 14.00
CA MET A 248 21.94 1.44 14.71
C MET A 248 20.73 1.59 13.78
N GLN A 249 20.67 2.61 12.93
CA GLN A 249 19.63 2.77 11.90
C GLN A 249 19.55 1.54 11.00
N LYS A 250 20.69 1.03 10.52
CA LYS A 250 20.70 -0.18 9.70
C LYS A 250 20.13 -1.40 10.43
N ARG A 251 20.40 -1.56 11.73
CA ARG A 251 19.82 -2.63 12.55
C ARG A 251 18.33 -2.43 12.77
N GLU A 252 17.85 -1.20 12.94
CA GLU A 252 16.42 -0.87 13.04
C GLU A 252 15.69 -1.22 11.74
N GLU A 253 16.27 -0.94 10.57
CA GLU A 253 15.73 -1.36 9.28
C GLU A 253 15.64 -2.90 9.16
N GLU A 254 16.69 -3.62 9.55
CA GLU A 254 16.72 -5.09 9.56
C GLU A 254 15.66 -5.68 10.52
N ILE A 255 15.48 -5.09 11.71
CA ILE A 255 14.44 -5.48 12.68
C ILE A 255 13.04 -5.20 12.13
N GLU A 256 12.81 -4.07 11.47
CA GLU A 256 11.50 -3.74 10.91
C GLU A 256 11.16 -4.66 9.72
N ILE A 257 12.14 -5.04 8.89
CA ILE A 257 12.00 -6.09 7.87
C ILE A 257 11.60 -7.43 8.52
N GLU A 258 12.28 -7.85 9.58
CA GLU A 258 11.97 -9.11 10.28
C GLU A 258 10.58 -9.07 10.96
N LYS A 259 10.21 -7.95 11.57
CA LYS A 259 8.87 -7.71 12.13
C LYS A 259 7.79 -7.82 11.05
N ARG A 260 8.00 -7.25 9.86
CA ARG A 260 7.10 -7.37 8.70
C ARG A 260 7.01 -8.79 8.15
N LYS A 261 8.08 -9.59 8.25
CA LYS A 261 8.08 -11.01 7.86
C LYS A 261 7.17 -11.88 8.72
N TYR A 262 6.95 -11.54 9.98
CA TYR A 262 6.06 -12.27 10.89
C TYR A 262 4.73 -11.54 11.17
N ALA A 263 4.44 -10.44 10.46
CA ALA A 263 3.18 -9.72 10.58
C ALA A 263 2.00 -10.56 10.07
N PHE A 264 0.83 -10.38 10.68
CA PHE A 264 -0.38 -11.08 10.22
C PHE A 264 -0.80 -10.59 8.82
N PRO A 265 -1.06 -11.48 7.84
CA PRO A 265 -1.34 -11.17 6.42
C PRO A 265 -2.56 -10.31 6.07
N ARG A 266 -3.15 -9.54 7.01
CA ARG A 266 -4.27 -8.65 6.69
C ARG A 266 -3.75 -7.44 5.93
N THR A 267 -4.23 -7.23 4.71
CA THR A 267 -3.97 -6.03 3.93
C THR A 267 -4.50 -4.79 4.68
N THR A 268 -3.61 -4.06 5.34
CA THR A 268 -3.91 -2.75 5.92
C THR A 268 -3.68 -1.67 4.85
N PRO A 269 -4.63 -0.74 4.65
CA PRO A 269 -4.32 0.46 3.87
C PRO A 269 -3.26 1.29 4.60
N LEU A 270 -2.43 2.02 3.85
CA LEU A 270 -1.52 3.06 4.36
C LEU A 270 -2.31 4.17 5.06
N GLY A 271 -3.54 4.43 4.64
CA GLY A 271 -4.38 5.45 5.23
C GLY A 271 -5.51 5.88 4.30
N TYR A 272 -6.09 7.02 4.68
CA TYR A 272 -7.28 7.60 4.06
C TYR A 272 -7.05 9.10 3.86
N ASP A 273 -7.65 9.68 2.83
CA ASP A 273 -7.69 11.14 2.68
C ASP A 273 -9.01 11.76 3.18
N ARG A 274 -9.14 13.08 3.04
CA ARG A 274 -10.37 13.83 3.36
C ARG A 274 -11.61 13.33 2.61
N PHE A 275 -11.42 12.66 1.46
CA PHE A 275 -12.49 12.13 0.61
C PHE A 275 -12.71 10.62 0.78
N TYR A 276 -12.15 10.03 1.84
CA TYR A 276 -12.19 8.60 2.16
C TYR A 276 -11.60 7.68 1.08
N ASN A 277 -10.78 8.20 0.15
CA ASN A 277 -10.03 7.34 -0.75
C ASN A 277 -9.01 6.55 0.09
N LYS A 278 -8.97 5.22 -0.08
CA LYS A 278 -8.08 4.32 0.68
C LYS A 278 -6.81 4.08 -0.12
N TYR A 279 -5.65 4.27 0.50
CA TYR A 279 -4.35 4.12 -0.15
C TYR A 279 -3.72 2.79 0.24
N TYR A 280 -3.23 2.03 -0.73
CA TYR A 280 -2.65 0.70 -0.54
C TYR A 280 -1.26 0.61 -1.19
N TYR A 281 -0.29 0.13 -0.43
CA TYR A 281 1.03 -0.24 -0.95
C TYR A 281 1.30 -1.70 -0.58
N PHE A 282 1.72 -2.50 -1.57
CA PHE A 282 1.93 -3.93 -1.42
C PHE A 282 3.43 -4.26 -1.51
N ASP A 283 4.11 -4.18 -0.36
CA ASP A 283 5.55 -4.44 -0.23
C ASP A 283 5.89 -5.93 0.03
N CYS A 284 5.01 -6.84 -0.38
CA CYS A 284 5.13 -8.29 -0.15
C CYS A 284 5.33 -8.67 1.34
N ILE A 285 4.36 -8.35 2.20
CA ILE A 285 4.37 -8.72 3.64
C ILE A 285 4.65 -10.24 3.82
N GLY A 286 5.20 -10.65 4.96
CA GLY A 286 5.45 -12.06 5.25
C GLY A 286 6.73 -12.61 4.62
N GLU A 287 6.70 -13.83 4.12
CA GLU A 287 7.92 -14.52 3.67
C GLU A 287 8.51 -14.04 2.33
N ALA A 288 7.79 -13.15 1.63
CA ALA A 288 8.18 -12.53 0.37
C ALA A 288 8.73 -11.10 0.52
N VAL A 289 8.93 -10.60 1.76
CA VAL A 289 9.53 -9.27 1.99
C VAL A 289 10.91 -9.22 1.36
N GLY A 290 11.13 -8.23 0.49
CA GLY A 290 12.38 -8.08 -0.28
C GLY A 290 12.48 -8.89 -1.57
N GLU A 291 11.46 -9.69 -1.96
CA GLU A 291 11.46 -10.31 -3.29
C GLU A 291 11.11 -9.28 -4.38
N ARG A 292 12.17 -8.77 -5.04
CA ARG A 292 12.18 -7.70 -6.07
C ARG A 292 11.77 -6.30 -5.59
N TYR A 293 10.49 -5.95 -5.71
CA TYR A 293 10.00 -4.56 -5.64
C TYR A 293 8.52 -4.45 -5.25
N GLY A 294 7.95 -5.49 -4.63
CA GLY A 294 6.53 -5.51 -4.31
C GLY A 294 5.65 -5.40 -5.55
N ALA A 295 4.60 -4.59 -5.46
CA ALA A 295 3.79 -4.17 -6.61
C ALA A 295 4.37 -2.97 -7.38
N GLY A 296 5.40 -2.29 -6.86
CA GLY A 296 6.03 -1.11 -7.49
C GLY A 296 5.08 0.05 -7.85
N ARG A 297 3.96 0.18 -7.13
CA ARG A 297 2.86 1.13 -7.34
C ARG A 297 2.14 1.38 -6.02
N ILE A 298 1.56 2.58 -5.84
CA ILE A 298 0.51 2.80 -4.83
C ILE A 298 -0.85 2.68 -5.51
N PHE A 299 -1.73 1.86 -4.96
CA PHE A 299 -3.12 1.75 -5.41
C PHE A 299 -4.03 2.62 -4.56
N VAL A 300 -5.09 3.12 -5.17
CA VAL A 300 -6.08 3.96 -4.53
C VAL A 300 -7.45 3.40 -4.82
N GLU A 301 -8.17 3.05 -3.77
CA GLU A 301 -9.59 2.71 -3.82
C GLU A 301 -10.41 3.98 -3.54
N ILE A 302 -11.12 4.44 -4.55
CA ILE A 302 -12.10 5.52 -4.46
C ILE A 302 -13.41 4.89 -3.94
N PRO A 303 -13.98 5.38 -2.83
CA PRO A 303 -15.15 4.77 -2.20
C PRO A 303 -16.37 4.84 -3.13
N GLY A 304 -17.14 3.75 -3.15
CA GLY A 304 -18.41 3.68 -3.87
C GLY A 304 -19.55 4.38 -3.12
N ALA A 305 -20.72 4.48 -3.75
CA ALA A 305 -21.90 5.10 -3.14
C ALA A 305 -22.32 4.39 -1.84
N HIS A 306 -22.18 3.06 -1.78
CA HIS A 306 -22.48 2.26 -0.59
C HIS A 306 -21.51 2.57 0.58
N ASP A 307 -20.23 2.82 0.31
CA ASP A 307 -19.24 3.14 1.35
C ASP A 307 -19.48 4.53 1.99
N LEU A 308 -20.14 5.42 1.24
CA LEU A 308 -20.46 6.79 1.64
C LEU A 308 -21.85 6.92 2.28
N GLN A 309 -22.67 5.85 2.30
CA GLN A 309 -24.06 5.84 2.77
C GLN A 309 -24.24 6.18 4.26
N ALA A 310 -23.15 6.19 5.04
CA ALA A 310 -23.15 6.57 6.45
C ALA A 310 -23.20 8.10 6.70
N MET A 311 -23.04 8.94 5.67
CA MET A 311 -23.09 10.40 5.81
C MET A 311 -24.53 10.94 5.84
N THR A 312 -24.76 12.03 6.59
CA THR A 312 -26.00 12.80 6.48
C THR A 312 -26.02 13.63 5.20
N GLU A 313 -27.21 13.97 4.68
CA GLU A 313 -27.39 14.79 3.47
C GLU A 313 -26.58 16.10 3.50
N LYS A 314 -26.42 16.72 4.67
CA LYS A 314 -25.66 17.97 4.85
C LYS A 314 -24.15 17.74 4.77
N GLU A 315 -23.67 16.62 5.29
CA GLU A 315 -22.26 16.22 5.19
C GLU A 315 -21.93 15.82 3.76
N GLU A 316 -22.83 15.07 3.09
CA GLU A 316 -22.70 14.68 1.69
C GLU A 316 -22.66 15.91 0.75
N GLN A 317 -23.55 16.89 0.93
CA GLN A 317 -23.51 18.15 0.17
C GLN A 317 -22.19 18.90 0.35
N ARG A 318 -21.67 18.94 1.59
CA ARG A 318 -20.39 19.59 1.91
C ARG A 318 -19.20 18.83 1.32
N PHE A 319 -19.22 17.50 1.42
CA PHE A 319 -18.26 16.58 0.83
C PHE A 319 -18.20 16.78 -0.69
N ASN A 320 -19.34 16.68 -1.37
CA ASN A 320 -19.45 16.84 -2.82
C ASN A 320 -19.05 18.25 -3.30
N LYS A 321 -19.40 19.31 -2.55
CA LYS A 321 -18.95 20.68 -2.87
C LYS A 321 -17.43 20.81 -2.78
N ARG A 322 -16.80 20.26 -1.74
CA ARG A 322 -15.34 20.32 -1.56
C ARG A 322 -14.61 19.44 -2.59
N ARG A 323 -15.13 18.23 -2.83
CA ARG A 323 -14.57 17.27 -3.79
C ARG A 323 -14.52 17.82 -5.21
N LYS A 324 -15.60 18.47 -5.68
CA LYS A 324 -15.64 19.13 -7.00
C LYS A 324 -14.56 20.22 -7.20
N GLY A 325 -14.09 20.86 -6.14
CA GLY A 325 -13.04 21.87 -6.20
C GLY A 325 -11.61 21.29 -6.12
N GLU A 326 -11.42 20.19 -5.38
CA GLU A 326 -10.10 19.69 -4.99
C GLU A 326 -9.68 18.36 -5.70
N ASP A 327 -10.63 17.58 -6.26
CA ASP A 327 -10.44 16.24 -6.84
C ASP A 327 -10.99 16.18 -8.29
N ILE A 328 -10.16 16.58 -9.26
CA ILE A 328 -10.56 16.83 -10.67
C ILE A 328 -10.88 15.53 -11.44
N ASP A 329 -10.27 14.41 -11.08
CA ASP A 329 -10.48 13.11 -11.75
C ASP A 329 -11.78 12.41 -11.31
N TYR A 330 -12.60 13.03 -10.44
CA TYR A 330 -13.86 12.46 -9.99
C TYR A 330 -14.95 12.54 -11.08
N SER A 331 -14.87 11.64 -12.06
CA SER A 331 -16.07 11.16 -12.73
C SER A 331 -16.82 10.26 -11.75
N LEU A 332 -17.98 10.70 -11.28
CA LEU A 332 -18.93 9.84 -10.58
C LEU A 332 -19.24 8.67 -11.54
N GLY A 333 -18.67 7.49 -11.26
CA GLY A 333 -19.00 6.28 -11.98
C GLY A 333 -20.52 6.08 -11.91
N SER A 334 -21.15 5.83 -13.05
CA SER A 334 -22.61 5.58 -13.09
C SER A 334 -23.01 4.33 -12.29
N ASP A 335 -22.04 3.49 -11.98
CA ASP A 335 -22.17 2.27 -11.20
C ASP A 335 -21.74 2.56 -9.75
N ASN A 336 -22.59 2.23 -8.78
CA ASN A 336 -22.43 2.52 -7.34
C ASN A 336 -21.23 1.81 -6.65
N GLN A 337 -20.30 1.23 -7.42
CA GLN A 337 -19.16 0.44 -6.95
C GLN A 337 -17.94 1.30 -6.65
N ALA A 338 -17.03 0.79 -5.82
CA ALA A 338 -15.72 1.40 -5.59
C ALA A 338 -14.87 1.36 -6.87
N GLN A 339 -14.16 2.45 -7.17
CA GLN A 339 -13.26 2.54 -8.32
C GLN A 339 -11.80 2.44 -7.89
N TRP A 340 -10.96 1.85 -8.74
CA TRP A 340 -9.53 1.73 -8.49
C TRP A 340 -8.73 2.69 -9.39
N GLY A 341 -7.61 3.16 -8.86
CA GLY A 341 -6.57 3.85 -9.61
C GLY A 341 -5.20 3.57 -8.99
N TYR A 342 -4.14 4.06 -9.61
CA TYR A 342 -2.79 3.91 -9.08
C TYR A 342 -1.86 5.06 -9.47
N TYR A 343 -0.79 5.21 -8.68
CA TYR A 343 0.39 6.01 -8.98
C TYR A 343 1.56 5.08 -9.34
N GLU A 344 2.35 5.46 -10.34
CA GLU A 344 3.53 4.70 -10.81
C GLU A 344 4.84 5.49 -10.76
N ASP A 345 4.78 6.82 -10.66
CA ASP A 345 5.95 7.70 -10.68
C ASP A 345 6.21 8.32 -9.30
N ALA A 346 7.48 8.41 -8.89
CA ALA A 346 7.87 9.01 -7.59
C ALA A 346 7.42 10.48 -7.45
N SER A 347 7.43 11.27 -8.53
CA SER A 347 6.94 12.66 -8.50
C SER A 347 5.45 12.76 -8.13
N GLN A 348 4.63 11.75 -8.48
CA GLN A 348 3.21 11.73 -8.08
C GLN A 348 3.07 11.58 -6.56
N ILE A 349 4.04 10.94 -5.88
CA ILE A 349 4.05 10.79 -4.42
C ILE A 349 4.44 12.10 -3.75
N ASP A 350 5.43 12.82 -4.27
CA ASP A 350 5.78 14.16 -3.80
C ASP A 350 4.61 15.14 -3.95
N GLU A 351 3.91 15.10 -5.10
CA GLU A 351 2.70 15.89 -5.35
C GLU A 351 1.56 15.51 -4.40
N LEU A 352 1.36 14.20 -4.14
CA LEU A 352 0.37 13.71 -3.19
C LEU A 352 0.65 14.21 -1.76
N GLN A 353 1.89 14.07 -1.28
CA GLN A 353 2.29 14.54 0.05
C GLN A 353 2.14 16.07 0.23
N ARG A 354 2.32 16.84 -0.84
CA ARG A 354 2.06 18.29 -0.85
C ARG A 354 0.58 18.65 -0.85
N TRP A 355 -0.25 17.81 -1.48
CA TRP A 355 -1.71 17.99 -1.53
C TRP A 355 -2.40 17.61 -0.21
N LEU A 356 -1.90 16.59 0.50
CA LEU A 356 -2.40 16.18 1.81
C LEU A 356 -2.25 17.30 2.86
N ASN A 357 -3.31 17.54 3.63
CA ASN A 357 -3.39 18.56 4.66
C ASN A 357 -3.17 17.93 6.05
N THR A 358 -1.91 17.96 6.48
CA THR A 358 -1.43 17.38 7.75
C THR A 358 -2.02 18.00 9.03
N LYS A 359 -2.96 18.95 8.92
CA LYS A 359 -3.79 19.44 10.03
C LYS A 359 -4.98 18.51 10.33
N GLY A 360 -5.39 17.68 9.39
CA GLY A 360 -6.47 16.69 9.55
C GLY A 360 -5.96 15.37 10.12
N SER A 361 -6.82 14.64 10.83
CA SER A 361 -6.47 13.40 11.53
C SER A 361 -6.07 12.26 10.57
N ARG A 362 -6.84 12.02 9.50
CA ARG A 362 -6.57 10.94 8.54
C ARG A 362 -5.38 11.26 7.63
N GLU A 363 -5.31 12.49 7.13
CA GLU A 363 -4.28 12.89 6.19
C GLU A 363 -2.91 13.07 6.84
N LEU A 364 -2.85 13.47 8.13
CA LEU A 364 -1.62 13.40 8.91
C LEU A 364 -1.12 11.95 9.05
N ALA A 365 -2.02 11.02 9.40
CA ALA A 365 -1.66 9.60 9.51
C ALA A 365 -1.17 9.03 8.17
N LEU A 366 -1.89 9.28 7.07
CA LEU A 366 -1.48 8.88 5.72
C LEU A 366 -0.14 9.51 5.31
N ASN A 367 0.11 10.78 5.61
CA ASN A 367 1.38 11.44 5.28
C ASN A 367 2.56 10.86 6.08
N ASN A 368 2.36 10.54 7.37
CA ASN A 368 3.35 9.87 8.20
C ASN A 368 3.72 8.49 7.64
N GLU A 369 2.72 7.66 7.27
CA GLU A 369 2.94 6.34 6.67
C GLU A 369 3.61 6.44 5.28
N LEU A 370 3.18 7.38 4.43
CA LEU A 370 3.84 7.66 3.14
C LEU A 370 5.30 8.10 3.32
N THR A 371 5.60 8.86 4.37
CA THR A 371 6.97 9.29 4.69
C THR A 371 7.81 8.12 5.19
N ALA A 372 7.26 7.26 6.06
CA ALA A 372 7.94 6.08 6.58
C ALA A 372 8.32 5.08 5.47
N TYR A 373 7.42 4.83 4.52
CA TYR A 373 7.65 3.92 3.40
C TYR A 373 8.23 4.60 2.14
N TYR A 374 8.53 5.90 2.16
CA TYR A 374 8.89 6.68 0.96
C TYR A 374 10.05 6.06 0.18
N ARG A 375 11.12 5.65 0.89
CA ARG A 375 12.31 5.02 0.28
C ARG A 375 11.97 3.70 -0.41
N ASP A 376 11.17 2.87 0.24
CA ASP A 376 10.81 1.54 -0.26
C ASP A 376 9.85 1.66 -1.45
N ILE A 377 8.87 2.56 -1.38
CA ILE A 377 7.92 2.88 -2.47
C ILE A 377 8.66 3.40 -3.71
N THR A 378 9.51 4.43 -3.56
CA THR A 378 10.20 5.06 -4.69
C THR A 378 11.25 4.14 -5.32
N SER A 379 11.96 3.35 -4.50
CA SER A 379 12.83 2.26 -4.96
C SER A 379 12.02 1.22 -5.73
N GLY A 380 10.87 0.78 -5.19
CA GLY A 380 9.99 -0.20 -5.82
C GLY A 380 9.46 0.25 -7.18
N MET A 381 9.00 1.50 -7.29
CA MET A 381 8.59 2.12 -8.56
C MET A 381 9.72 2.14 -9.59
N SER A 382 10.91 2.58 -9.19
CA SER A 382 12.09 2.64 -10.07
C SER A 382 12.51 1.24 -10.56
N ASN A 383 12.60 0.27 -9.64
CA ASN A 383 12.98 -1.11 -9.95
C ASN A 383 11.97 -1.77 -10.90
N ARG A 384 10.67 -1.55 -10.67
CA ARG A 384 9.62 -2.00 -11.58
C ARG A 384 9.76 -1.39 -12.99
N GLN A 385 10.01 -0.09 -13.07
CA GLN A 385 10.19 0.59 -14.36
C GLN A 385 11.42 0.07 -15.12
N GLN A 386 12.51 -0.23 -14.42
CA GLN A 386 13.70 -0.87 -14.99
C GLN A 386 13.44 -2.30 -15.47
N ASP A 387 12.67 -3.11 -14.74
CA ASP A 387 12.30 -4.48 -15.11
C ASP A 387 11.41 -4.51 -16.36
N ILE A 388 10.49 -3.55 -16.51
CA ILE A 388 9.67 -3.36 -17.72
C ILE A 388 10.55 -3.00 -18.93
N VAL A 389 11.47 -2.05 -18.80
CA VAL A 389 12.36 -1.63 -19.89
C VAL A 389 13.29 -2.77 -20.30
N SER A 390 13.84 -3.51 -19.34
CA SER A 390 14.67 -4.69 -19.57
C SER A 390 13.89 -5.79 -20.30
N SER A 391 12.66 -6.06 -19.86
CA SER A 391 11.77 -7.05 -20.48
C SER A 391 11.36 -6.69 -21.91
N ARG A 392 11.17 -5.40 -22.22
CA ARG A 392 10.91 -4.92 -23.59
C ARG A 392 12.16 -5.09 -24.47
N THR A 393 13.32 -4.72 -23.95
CA THR A 393 14.60 -4.78 -24.68
C THR A 393 14.96 -6.22 -25.07
N ASP A 394 14.79 -7.20 -24.17
CA ASP A 394 14.99 -8.62 -24.50
C ASP A 394 13.99 -9.15 -25.55
N GLN A 395 12.75 -8.65 -25.57
CA GLN A 395 11.80 -8.99 -26.63
C GLN A 395 12.23 -8.43 -27.99
N ASP A 396 12.69 -7.19 -28.05
CA ASP A 396 13.06 -6.53 -29.31
C ASP A 396 14.40 -7.04 -29.88
N LEU A 397 15.38 -7.34 -29.02
CA LEU A 397 16.61 -8.04 -29.41
C LEU A 397 16.34 -9.43 -30.01
N ARG A 398 15.31 -10.13 -29.52
CA ARG A 398 14.87 -11.43 -30.08
C ARG A 398 14.08 -11.27 -31.38
N ARG A 399 13.27 -10.21 -31.53
CA ARG A 399 12.55 -9.89 -32.78
C ARG A 399 13.52 -9.58 -33.92
N SER A 400 14.60 -8.85 -33.65
CA SER A 400 15.69 -8.59 -34.60
C SER A 400 16.34 -9.87 -35.18
N ARG A 401 16.18 -11.03 -34.50
CA ARG A 401 16.71 -12.33 -34.93
C ARG A 401 15.68 -13.28 -35.56
N ARG A 402 14.40 -12.89 -35.72
CA ARG A 402 13.37 -13.75 -36.35
C ARG A 402 12.31 -12.97 -37.11
N THR A 403 12.26 -13.17 -38.43
CA THR A 403 11.06 -12.93 -39.24
C THR A 403 10.09 -14.10 -39.03
N ILE A 404 8.92 -13.85 -38.42
CA ILE A 404 7.61 -14.51 -38.67
C ILE A 404 6.60 -14.05 -37.59
N VAL A 405 5.35 -13.90 -38.01
CA VAL A 405 4.19 -13.52 -37.19
C VAL A 405 3.95 -14.54 -36.08
N THR A 406 4.37 -14.22 -34.86
CA THR A 406 3.94 -14.91 -33.64
C THR A 406 3.50 -13.89 -32.61
N LEU A 407 2.30 -14.09 -32.06
CA LEU A 407 1.80 -13.39 -30.87
C LEU A 407 2.92 -13.33 -29.82
N ALA A 408 3.17 -12.13 -29.27
CA ALA A 408 4.29 -11.92 -28.35
C ALA A 408 4.17 -12.90 -27.18
N VAL A 409 5.13 -13.84 -27.06
CA VAL A 409 5.14 -14.83 -25.98
C VAL A 409 5.36 -14.10 -24.66
N GLN A 410 4.26 -13.82 -23.98
CA GLN A 410 4.18 -13.03 -22.76
C GLN A 410 5.01 -13.69 -21.64
N SER A 411 5.50 -12.87 -20.72
CA SER A 411 6.38 -13.32 -19.62
C SER A 411 5.73 -14.44 -18.78
N CYS A 412 4.43 -14.32 -18.47
CA CYS A 412 3.60 -15.31 -17.79
C CYS A 412 3.57 -16.71 -18.44
N MET A 413 3.89 -16.83 -19.75
CA MET A 413 3.96 -18.11 -20.46
C MET A 413 5.30 -18.82 -20.30
N LYS A 414 6.38 -18.07 -20.04
CA LYS A 414 7.74 -18.58 -19.81
C LYS A 414 8.06 -18.76 -18.32
N TRP A 415 7.20 -18.22 -17.45
CA TRP A 415 7.33 -18.38 -16.01
C TRP A 415 7.32 -19.86 -15.61
N SER A 416 8.21 -20.22 -14.68
CA SER A 416 8.42 -21.60 -14.21
C SER A 416 8.51 -21.61 -12.69
N ASN A 417 7.78 -22.52 -12.04
CA ASN A 417 7.80 -22.62 -10.59
C ASN A 417 9.07 -23.33 -10.08
N LYS A 418 9.98 -22.56 -9.47
CA LYS A 418 11.24 -23.05 -8.88
C LYS A 418 11.06 -23.71 -7.51
N LEU A 419 9.91 -23.55 -6.86
CA LEU A 419 9.63 -24.09 -5.51
C LEU A 419 8.80 -25.38 -5.51
N ALA A 420 8.37 -25.85 -6.68
CA ALA A 420 7.65 -27.12 -6.84
C ALA A 420 8.53 -28.28 -7.36
N GLN A 421 9.84 -28.04 -7.53
CA GLN A 421 10.83 -29.02 -7.98
C GLN A 421 11.56 -29.67 -6.80
#